data_AF-A0A147BLW4-F1
#
_entry.id   AF-A0A147BLW4-F1
#
_cell.length_a   1.000
_cell.length_b   1.000
_cell.length_c   1.000
_cell.angle_alpha   90.00
_cell.angle_beta   90.00
_cell.angle_gamma   90.00
#
_symmetry.space_group_name_H-M   'P 1'
#
loop_
_entity.id
_entity.type
_entity.pdbx_description
1 polymer ?
#
loop_
_entity_poly.entity_id
_entity_poly.type
_entity_poly.pdbx_seq_one_letter_code
_entity_poly.pdbx_strand_id
1 'polypeptide(L)'
;RKLTYCTPKTKLTTYTTLIRPILEYAELVLDPYTGKNIHQLARIQTKALRFVYNRCDRLTSVSQLYTLSSIPDLKTRRKINRLKFLYKIVNDNVKLPFEKYMQYSTSRQTRNKHEKTIIVPQSKKDSFKYSFIPRTVHEW
;
A
#
# COMPACT_ATOMS: atom_id res chain seq x y z
N ARG A 1 -6.70 28.58 0.95
CA ARG A 1 -7.22 28.35 -0.43
C ARG A 1 -8.49 27.51 -0.35
N LYS A 2 -9.63 27.95 -0.93
CA LYS A 2 -10.88 27.17 -0.98
C LYS A 2 -10.87 26.27 -2.23
N LEU A 3 -10.87 24.95 -2.03
CA LEU A 3 -10.88 23.95 -3.12
C LEU A 3 -12.30 23.59 -3.58
N THR A 4 -13.34 24.08 -2.91
CA THR A 4 -14.75 23.72 -3.14
C THR A 4 -15.21 24.00 -4.56
N TYR A 5 -14.80 25.14 -5.14
CA TYR A 5 -15.22 25.61 -6.47
C TYR A 5 -14.26 25.23 -7.60
N CYS A 6 -13.19 24.47 -7.31
CA CYS A 6 -12.22 24.08 -8.33
C CYS A 6 -12.74 22.96 -9.23
N THR A 7 -12.14 22.83 -10.41
CA THR A 7 -12.43 21.73 -11.34
C THR A 7 -12.11 20.37 -10.70
N PRO A 8 -12.81 19.28 -11.09
CA PRO A 8 -12.51 17.94 -10.60
C PRO A 8 -11.06 17.53 -10.83
N LYS A 9 -10.45 17.95 -11.95
CA LYS A 9 -9.04 17.68 -12.25
C LYS A 9 -8.12 18.26 -11.18
N THR A 10 -8.29 19.54 -10.83
CA THR A 10 -7.48 20.18 -9.78
C THR A 10 -7.68 19.50 -8.42
N LYS A 11 -8.93 19.15 -8.06
CA LYS A 11 -9.23 18.44 -6.82
C LYS A 11 -8.58 17.05 -6.78
N LEU A 12 -8.61 16.33 -7.89
CA LEU A 12 -7.95 15.02 -8.04
C LEU A 12 -6.44 15.16 -7.84
N THR A 13 -5.83 16.15 -8.49
CA THR A 13 -4.39 16.45 -8.34
C THR A 13 -4.06 16.73 -6.87
N THR A 14 -4.87 17.53 -6.16
CA THR A 14 -4.63 17.80 -4.74
C THR A 14 -4.74 16.55 -3.87
N TYR A 15 -5.67 15.65 -4.17
CA TYR A 15 -5.76 14.37 -3.46
C TYR A 15 -4.49 13.54 -3.70
N THR A 16 -4.02 13.46 -4.95
CA THR A 16 -2.83 12.69 -5.29
C THR A 16 -1.52 13.26 -4.74
N THR A 17 -1.43 14.57 -4.54
CA THR A 17 -0.19 15.21 -4.08
C THR A 17 -0.12 15.41 -2.58
N LEU A 18 -1.26 15.57 -1.88
CA LEU A 18 -1.27 15.86 -0.45
C LEU A 18 -1.71 14.65 0.38
N ILE A 19 -2.86 14.07 0.04
CA ILE A 19 -3.47 13.01 0.87
C ILE A 19 -2.83 11.66 0.56
N ARG A 20 -2.64 11.36 -0.73
CA ARG A 20 -2.13 10.08 -1.18
C ARG A 20 -0.74 9.75 -0.60
N PRO A 21 0.26 10.66 -0.59
CA PRO A 21 1.57 10.32 -0.06
C PRO A 21 1.56 10.04 1.45
N ILE A 22 0.71 10.73 2.21
CA ILE A 22 0.55 10.48 3.65
C ILE A 22 0.02 9.06 3.89
N LEU A 23 -1.00 8.65 3.13
CA LEU A 23 -1.53 7.29 3.21
C LEU A 23 -0.48 6.25 2.80
N GLU A 24 0.20 6.45 1.67
CA GLU A 24 1.18 5.50 1.15
C GLU A 24 2.42 5.38 2.05
N TYR A 25 2.80 6.44 2.74
CA TYR A 25 3.82 6.40 3.79
C TYR A 25 3.35 5.61 5.01
N ALA A 26 2.14 5.91 5.51
CA ALA A 26 1.57 5.23 6.67
C ALA A 26 1.33 3.73 6.42
N GLU A 27 1.00 3.34 5.18
CA GLU A 27 0.79 1.95 4.75
C GLU A 27 2.02 1.05 4.99
N LEU A 28 3.23 1.60 4.99
CA LEU A 28 4.45 0.81 5.26
C LEU A 28 4.51 0.31 6.70
N VAL A 29 4.05 1.14 7.64
CA VAL A 29 4.02 0.82 9.08
C VAL A 29 2.71 0.13 9.45
N LEU A 30 1.60 0.61 8.89
CA LEU A 30 0.25 0.21 9.22
C LEU A 30 -0.46 -0.30 7.96
N ASP A 31 -0.14 -1.52 7.55
CA ASP A 31 -0.92 -2.26 6.54
C ASP A 31 -1.92 -3.19 7.24
N PRO A 32 -3.17 -2.76 7.46
CA PRO A 32 -4.14 -3.57 8.17
C PRO A 32 -4.56 -4.78 7.34
N TYR A 33 -4.68 -5.92 8.04
CA TYR A 33 -5.21 -7.17 7.50
C TYR A 33 -6.69 -7.39 7.86
N THR A 34 -7.19 -6.72 8.90
CA THR A 34 -8.57 -6.86 9.37
C THR A 34 -9.53 -6.07 8.47
N GLY A 35 -10.65 -6.69 8.11
CA GLY A 35 -11.67 -6.08 7.24
C GLY A 35 -12.13 -4.70 7.71
N LYS A 36 -12.41 -4.54 9.01
CA LYS A 36 -12.83 -3.26 9.61
C LYS A 36 -11.85 -2.11 9.29
N ASN A 37 -10.56 -2.34 9.48
CA ASN A 37 -9.53 -1.32 9.28
C ASN A 37 -9.30 -1.05 7.79
N ILE A 38 -9.38 -2.09 6.94
CA ILE A 38 -9.35 -1.93 5.48
C ILE A 38 -10.53 -1.08 5.00
N HIS A 39 -11.73 -1.32 5.51
CA HIS A 39 -12.93 -0.54 5.20
C HIS A 39 -12.80 0.92 5.66
N GLN A 40 -12.16 1.18 6.80
CA GLN A 40 -11.89 2.55 7.25
C GLN A 40 -10.95 3.30 6.29
N LEU A 41 -9.87 2.65 5.82
CA LEU A 41 -8.98 3.24 4.81
C LEU A 41 -9.69 3.48 3.48
N ALA A 42 -10.48 2.51 3.01
CA ALA A 42 -11.28 2.67 1.80
C ALA A 42 -12.27 3.85 1.94
N ARG A 43 -12.84 4.06 3.13
CA ARG A 43 -13.75 5.18 3.40
C ARG A 43 -13.08 6.55 3.24
N ILE A 44 -11.80 6.68 3.54
CA ILE A 44 -11.03 7.91 3.30
C ILE A 44 -10.96 8.19 1.80
N GLN A 45 -10.64 7.17 1.00
CA GLN A 45 -10.56 7.30 -0.45
C GLN A 45 -11.92 7.64 -1.08
N THR A 46 -12.99 6.95 -0.67
CA THR A 46 -14.33 7.23 -1.18
C THR A 46 -14.80 8.62 -0.82
N LYS A 47 -14.52 9.10 0.40
CA LYS A 47 -14.81 10.49 0.81
C LYS A 47 -14.04 11.50 -0.05
N ALA A 48 -12.77 11.23 -0.34
CA ALA A 48 -11.98 12.07 -1.22
C ALA A 48 -12.56 12.11 -2.64
N LEU A 49 -12.93 10.97 -3.21
CA LEU A 49 -13.52 10.91 -4.55
C LEU A 49 -14.87 11.64 -4.63
N ARG A 50 -15.72 11.47 -3.62
CA ARG A 50 -16.98 12.22 -3.51
C ARG A 50 -16.75 13.73 -3.51
N PHE A 51 -15.74 14.19 -2.77
CA PHE A 51 -15.34 15.60 -2.76
C PHE A 51 -14.80 16.08 -4.11
N VAL A 52 -13.98 15.27 -4.79
CA VAL A 52 -13.42 15.58 -6.12
C VAL A 52 -14.52 15.81 -7.16
N TYR A 53 -15.50 14.91 -7.22
CA TYR A 53 -16.59 14.97 -8.20
C TYR A 53 -17.82 15.76 -7.73
N ASN A 54 -17.78 16.33 -6.52
CA ASN A 54 -18.91 16.98 -5.87
C ASN A 54 -20.18 16.09 -5.82
N ARG A 55 -19.99 14.78 -5.67
CA ARG A 55 -21.05 13.77 -5.60
C ARG A 55 -21.16 13.27 -4.16
N CYS A 56 -21.97 13.95 -3.36
CA CYS A 56 -22.18 13.61 -1.95
C CYS A 56 -23.46 12.79 -1.71
N ASP A 57 -24.19 12.46 -2.78
CA ASP A 57 -25.47 11.78 -2.68
C ASP A 57 -25.32 10.31 -2.27
N ARG A 58 -26.33 9.80 -1.56
CA ARG A 58 -26.36 8.39 -1.12
C ARG A 58 -26.46 7.41 -2.30
N LEU A 59 -27.04 7.84 -3.41
CA LEU A 59 -27.27 7.04 -4.62
C LEU A 59 -26.01 6.91 -5.50
N THR A 60 -24.97 7.70 -5.24
CA THR A 60 -23.77 7.66 -6.08
C THR A 60 -23.03 6.34 -5.87
N SER A 61 -22.91 5.55 -6.93
CA SER A 61 -22.12 4.32 -6.94
C SER A 61 -20.64 4.64 -6.74
N VAL A 62 -20.03 4.03 -5.72
CA VAL A 62 -18.60 4.17 -5.43
C VAL A 62 -17.76 3.60 -6.59
N SER A 63 -18.19 2.46 -7.16
CA SER A 63 -17.50 1.82 -8.28
C SER A 63 -17.43 2.75 -9.49
N GLN A 64 -18.49 3.50 -9.78
CA GLN A 64 -18.51 4.50 -10.85
C GLN A 64 -17.48 5.61 -10.61
N LEU A 65 -17.34 6.10 -9.37
CA LEU A 65 -16.34 7.12 -9.04
C LEU A 65 -14.91 6.61 -9.20
N TYR A 66 -14.64 5.35 -8.86
CA TYR A 66 -13.34 4.74 -9.11
C TYR A 66 -13.03 4.67 -10.61
N THR A 67 -13.98 4.21 -11.43
CA THR A 67 -13.84 4.16 -12.89
C THR A 67 -13.56 5.54 -13.48
N LEU A 68 -14.30 6.58 -13.04
CA LEU A 68 -14.12 7.96 -13.51
C LEU A 68 -12.76 8.58 -13.12
N SER A 69 -12.20 8.16 -11.99
CA SER A 69 -10.94 8.69 -11.47
C SER A 69 -9.70 7.99 -12.03
N SER A 70 -9.88 6.82 -12.63
CA SER A 70 -8.79 5.94 -13.08
C SER A 70 -7.74 5.65 -11.98
N ILE A 71 -8.15 5.72 -10.71
CA ILE A 71 -7.26 5.45 -9.58
C ILE A 71 -7.17 3.93 -9.38
N PRO A 72 -5.96 3.35 -9.29
CA PRO A 72 -5.81 1.92 -9.04
C PRO A 72 -6.31 1.55 -7.64
N ASP A 73 -6.77 0.31 -7.51
CA ASP A 73 -7.32 -0.20 -6.25
C ASP A 73 -6.34 -0.07 -5.07
N LEU A 74 -6.88 0.20 -3.88
CA LEU A 74 -6.11 0.38 -2.66
C LEU A 74 -5.28 -0.86 -2.33
N LYS A 75 -5.81 -2.08 -2.54
CA LYS A 75 -5.08 -3.32 -2.25
C LYS A 75 -3.86 -3.44 -3.17
N THR A 76 -4.04 -3.19 -4.46
CA THR A 76 -2.97 -3.26 -5.46
C THR A 76 -1.89 -2.23 -5.16
N ARG A 77 -2.27 -0.99 -4.82
CA ARG A 77 -1.33 0.07 -4.44
C ARG A 77 -0.51 -0.30 -3.20
N ARG A 78 -1.17 -0.76 -2.13
CA ARG A 78 -0.49 -1.22 -0.91
C ARG A 78 0.50 -2.34 -1.18
N LYS A 79 0.10 -3.32 -2.00
CA LYS A 79 1.00 -4.39 -2.45
C LYS A 79 2.24 -3.82 -3.14
N ILE A 80 2.06 -2.96 -4.14
CA ILE A 80 3.17 -2.34 -4.87
C ILE A 80 4.09 -1.54 -3.95
N ASN A 81 3.54 -0.75 -3.02
CA ASN A 81 4.32 0.07 -2.09
C ASN A 81 5.20 -0.78 -1.17
N ARG A 82 4.67 -1.88 -0.65
CA ARG A 82 5.44 -2.80 0.20
C ARG A 82 6.57 -3.48 -0.58
N LEU A 83 6.30 -3.98 -1.77
CA LEU A 83 7.30 -4.61 -2.64
C LEU A 83 8.40 -3.61 -3.04
N LYS A 84 8.03 -2.37 -3.38
CA LYS A 84 8.98 -1.30 -3.66
C LYS A 84 9.86 -1.00 -2.45
N PHE A 85 9.29 -0.98 -1.25
CA PHE A 85 10.07 -0.75 -0.04
C PHE A 85 11.02 -1.91 0.26
N LEU A 86 10.56 -3.17 0.09
CA LEU A 86 11.42 -4.35 0.22
C LEU A 86 12.59 -4.31 -0.77
N TYR A 87 12.34 -3.97 -2.04
CA TYR A 87 13.39 -3.78 -3.04
C TYR A 87 14.42 -2.73 -2.59
N LYS A 88 13.98 -1.63 -1.97
CA LYS A 88 14.91 -0.61 -1.45
C LYS A 88 15.75 -1.14 -0.29
N ILE A 89 15.18 -1.96 0.59
CA ILE A 89 15.92 -2.61 1.68
C ILE A 89 16.96 -3.57 1.12
N VAL A 90 16.59 -4.44 0.17
CA VAL A 90 17.45 -5.49 -0.42
C VAL A 90 18.62 -4.92 -1.24
N ASN A 91 18.53 -3.66 -1.67
CA ASN A 91 19.57 -2.96 -2.41
C ASN A 91 20.22 -1.83 -1.58
N ASP A 92 20.13 -1.89 -0.26
CA ASP A 92 20.78 -0.96 0.69
C ASP A 92 20.45 0.52 0.46
N ASN A 93 19.30 0.81 -0.16
CA ASN A 93 18.80 2.17 -0.36
C ASN A 93 18.07 2.73 0.87
N VAL A 94 18.06 1.97 1.98
CA VAL A 94 17.47 2.36 3.27
C VAL A 94 18.45 2.02 4.38
N LYS A 95 18.69 2.95 5.30
CA LYS A 95 19.50 2.73 6.51
C LYS A 95 18.75 1.87 7.54
N LEU A 96 18.54 0.60 7.23
CA LEU A 96 17.88 -0.36 8.10
C LEU A 96 18.79 -1.60 8.19
N PRO A 97 19.10 -2.11 9.39
CA PRO A 97 20.00 -3.25 9.52
C PRO A 97 19.28 -4.52 9.03
N PHE A 98 19.43 -4.84 7.75
CA PHE A 98 18.74 -5.96 7.08
C PHE A 98 18.92 -7.26 7.85
N GLU A 99 20.15 -7.58 8.22
CA GLU A 99 20.54 -8.82 8.90
C GLU A 99 19.85 -9.05 10.25
N LYS A 100 19.40 -7.97 10.90
CA LYS A 100 18.66 -8.06 12.17
C LYS A 100 17.22 -8.54 11.99
N TYR A 101 16.62 -8.26 10.83
CA TYR A 101 15.19 -8.46 10.59
C TYR A 101 14.89 -9.51 9.52
N MET A 102 15.83 -9.74 8.60
CA MET A 102 15.70 -10.66 7.47
C MET A 102 17.04 -11.38 7.23
N GLN A 103 16.96 -12.56 6.64
CA GLN A 103 18.13 -13.35 6.29
C GLN A 103 17.97 -13.89 4.87
N TYR A 104 19.06 -13.84 4.11
CA TYR A 104 19.12 -14.52 2.83
C TYR A 104 19.21 -16.04 3.04
N SER A 105 18.65 -16.78 2.08
CA SER A 105 18.66 -18.23 2.12
C SER A 105 20.07 -18.74 1.83
N THR A 106 20.69 -19.37 2.82
CA THR A 106 22.01 -20.02 2.71
C THR A 106 21.95 -21.43 2.10
N SER A 107 20.77 -21.89 1.67
CA SER A 107 20.64 -23.21 1.06
C SER A 107 21.41 -23.31 -0.26
N ARG A 108 21.77 -24.54 -0.65
CA ARG A 108 22.51 -24.83 -1.89
C ARG A 108 21.87 -24.09 -3.09
N GLN A 109 22.70 -23.39 -3.85
CA GLN A 109 22.26 -22.73 -5.08
C GLN A 109 21.80 -23.79 -6.10
N THR A 110 20.60 -23.61 -6.64
CA THR A 110 20.06 -24.39 -7.75
C THR A 110 19.86 -23.47 -8.93
N ARG A 111 19.70 -24.01 -10.15
CA ARG A 111 19.52 -23.19 -11.37
C ARG A 111 18.36 -22.18 -11.28
N ASN A 112 17.37 -22.43 -10.42
CA ASN A 112 16.17 -21.60 -10.25
C ASN A 112 16.21 -20.72 -8.99
N LYS A 113 17.30 -20.77 -8.21
CA LYS A 113 17.42 -20.00 -6.97
C LYS A 113 18.22 -18.73 -7.23
N HIS A 114 17.69 -17.59 -6.78
CA HIS A 114 18.37 -16.32 -6.84
C HIS A 114 19.24 -16.11 -5.59
N GLU A 115 20.37 -15.41 -5.74
CA GLU A 115 21.30 -15.15 -4.62
C GLU A 115 20.61 -14.36 -3.49
N LYS A 116 19.82 -13.35 -3.87
CA LYS A 116 19.04 -12.51 -2.94
C LYS A 116 17.70 -13.12 -2.49
N THR A 117 17.53 -14.44 -2.57
CA THR A 117 16.29 -15.08 -2.07
C THR A 117 16.23 -14.97 -0.55
N ILE A 118 15.19 -14.33 -0.02
CA ILE A 118 14.97 -14.13 1.42
C ILE A 118 14.23 -15.32 2.02
N ILE A 119 14.58 -15.72 3.24
CA ILE A 119 13.86 -16.77 3.98
C ILE A 119 12.52 -16.20 4.46
N VAL A 120 11.42 -16.88 4.17
CA VAL A 120 10.09 -16.50 4.67
C VAL A 120 9.98 -16.86 6.17
N PRO A 121 9.88 -15.89 7.09
CA PRO A 121 9.72 -16.21 8.50
C PRO A 121 8.35 -16.84 8.74
N GLN A 122 8.33 -17.97 9.43
CA GLN A 122 7.10 -18.66 9.79
C GLN A 122 6.53 -18.07 11.08
N SER A 123 5.20 -17.89 11.13
CA SER A 123 4.52 -17.44 12.33
C SER A 123 3.16 -18.07 12.50
N LYS A 124 2.84 -18.43 13.74
CA LYS A 124 1.51 -18.87 14.16
C LYS A 124 0.59 -17.70 14.52
N LYS A 125 1.14 -16.53 14.86
CA LYS A 125 0.36 -15.36 15.30
C LYS A 125 0.01 -14.50 14.09
N ASP A 126 -1.27 -14.27 13.86
CA ASP A 126 -1.77 -13.43 12.76
C ASP A 126 -1.16 -12.02 12.77
N SER A 127 -0.95 -11.45 13.95
CA SER A 127 -0.32 -10.12 14.10
C SER A 127 1.07 -10.05 13.47
N PHE A 128 1.89 -11.10 13.62
CA PHE A 128 3.19 -11.16 12.97
C PHE A 128 3.06 -11.67 11.53
N LYS A 129 2.27 -12.71 11.26
CA LYS A 129 2.05 -13.27 9.91
C LYS A 129 1.62 -12.21 8.88
N TYR A 130 0.75 -11.27 9.28
CA TYR A 130 0.28 -10.20 8.41
C TYR A 130 1.05 -8.89 8.56
N SER A 131 2.11 -8.86 9.38
CA SER A 131 3.04 -7.73 9.45
C SER A 131 3.84 -7.58 8.14
N PHE A 132 4.56 -6.47 8.01
CA PHE A 132 5.29 -6.11 6.81
C PHE A 132 6.21 -7.23 6.30
N ILE A 133 7.04 -7.83 7.17
CA ILE A 133 8.11 -8.76 6.77
C ILE A 133 7.56 -10.07 6.15
N PRO A 134 6.88 -10.96 6.91
CA PRO A 134 6.42 -12.25 6.37
C PRO A 134 5.48 -12.09 5.18
N ARG A 135 4.58 -11.10 5.25
CA ARG A 135 3.60 -10.87 4.18
C ARG A 135 4.25 -10.37 2.89
N THR A 136 5.21 -9.45 2.98
CA THR A 136 5.87 -8.91 1.77
C THR A 136 6.86 -9.91 1.20
N VAL A 137 7.61 -10.63 2.04
CA VAL A 137 8.56 -11.66 1.59
C VAL A 137 7.85 -12.83 0.92
N HIS A 138 6.64 -13.19 1.35
CA HIS A 138 5.82 -14.19 0.65
C HIS A 138 5.31 -13.71 -0.72
N GLU A 139 5.14 -12.40 -0.91
CA GLU A 139 4.67 -11.81 -2.17
C GLU A 139 5.81 -11.42 -3.14
N TRP A 140 7.05 -11.43 -2.66
CA TRP A 140 8.29 -11.04 -3.37
C TRP A 140 8.83 -12.21 -4.21
#